data_AF-A0A3C1ITM1-F1
#
_entry.id   AF-A0A3C1ITM1-F1
#
_cell.length_a   1.000
_cell.length_b   1.000
_cell.length_c   1.000
_cell.angle_alpha   90.00
_cell.angle_beta   90.00
_cell.angle_gamma   90.00
#
_symmetry.space_group_name_H-M   'P 1'
#
loop_
_entity.id
_entity.type
_entity.pdbx_description
1 polymer ?
#
loop_
_entity_poly.entity_id
_entity_poly.type
_entity_poly.pdbx_seq_one_letter_code
_entity_poly.pdbx_strand_id
1 'polypeptide(L)'
;MTTTINRFSVRRLWTVAKRDAALDWKTNLAHFLEFAGALLAGLVIIMLPAKTDGNSFNVIADTFYSWFSLVLTVGGLIAASSMLKPISDKTDSISLLTLPATNAEKFVERALMVTVGYTISALAALVVVGVLYYPLAFIFGIDSYGSLTAYCTQSFFAPTFDNINTQVSVENQIVVMTWQWRGQLLAWGSLLWMQSLFVLGGTVWRKFAFVKTLGIALVLGIVFSIVLVLAWHPATTEEFYSTYPVFLVTTGSLCLAFAVVNWAVAYRLFVGKQIVETKKHLL
;
A
#
# COMPACT_ATOMS: atom_id res chain seq x y z
N MET A 1 29.63 -15.63 30.54
CA MET A 1 28.76 -14.43 30.50
C MET A 1 27.67 -14.65 29.46
N THR A 2 26.51 -15.13 29.88
CA THR A 2 25.34 -15.40 29.06
C THR A 2 24.44 -14.16 29.08
N THR A 3 24.56 -13.28 28.09
CA THR A 3 23.73 -12.09 28.02
C THR A 3 22.35 -12.41 27.45
N THR A 4 21.36 -11.99 28.22
CA THR A 4 19.91 -12.05 28.07
C THR A 4 19.39 -11.28 26.85
N ILE A 5 19.78 -11.65 25.63
CA ILE A 5 19.19 -11.09 24.40
C ILE A 5 17.99 -11.94 23.99
N ASN A 6 16.93 -12.00 24.82
CA ASN A 6 15.72 -12.76 24.48
C ASN A 6 14.41 -11.98 24.68
N ARG A 7 14.47 -10.74 25.20
CA ARG A 7 13.28 -9.89 25.36
C ARG A 7 13.28 -8.77 24.34
N PHE A 8 12.18 -8.61 23.60
CA PHE A 8 11.96 -7.49 22.68
C PHE A 8 12.03 -6.16 23.42
N SER A 9 12.69 -5.16 22.83
CA SER A 9 12.87 -3.82 23.37
C SER A 9 12.62 -2.76 22.30
N VAL A 10 11.57 -1.95 22.51
CA VAL A 10 11.24 -0.81 21.64
C VAL A 10 12.40 0.17 21.54
N ARG A 11 13.15 0.37 22.63
CA ARG A 11 14.31 1.28 22.65
C ARG A 11 15.43 0.82 21.73
N ARG A 12 15.72 -0.49 21.69
CA ARG A 12 16.72 -1.04 20.75
C ARG A 12 16.22 -0.96 19.32
N LEU A 13 14.95 -1.31 19.08
CA LEU A 13 14.33 -1.20 17.76
C LEU A 13 14.43 0.23 17.21
N TRP A 14 14.11 1.24 18.03
CA TRP A 14 14.22 2.65 17.62
C TRP A 14 15.66 3.05 17.27
N THR A 15 16.64 2.60 18.06
CA THR A 15 18.06 2.88 17.76
C THR A 15 18.51 2.24 16.45
N VAL A 16 18.07 1.02 16.15
CA VAL A 16 18.36 0.35 14.87
C VAL A 16 17.68 1.09 13.72
N ALA A 17 16.40 1.45 13.87
CA ALA A 17 15.67 2.21 12.86
C ALA A 17 16.34 3.56 12.58
N LYS A 18 16.68 4.33 13.62
CA LYS A 18 17.38 5.62 13.45
C LYS A 18 18.71 5.47 12.72
N ARG A 19 19.48 4.41 13.04
CA ARG A 19 20.74 4.11 12.36
C ARG A 19 20.51 3.83 10.88
N ASP A 20 19.56 2.97 10.55
CA ASP A 20 19.31 2.53 9.18
C ASP A 20 18.74 3.68 8.32
N ALA A 21 17.85 4.52 8.88
CA ALA A 21 17.38 5.72 8.21
C ALA A 21 18.50 6.73 7.91
N ALA A 22 19.50 6.85 8.80
CA ALA A 22 20.64 7.74 8.60
C ALA A 22 21.64 7.19 7.58
N LEU A 23 21.87 5.87 7.57
CA LEU A 23 22.73 5.20 6.59
C LEU A 23 22.15 5.31 5.17
N ASP A 24 20.84 5.09 5.03
CA ASP A 24 20.15 5.06 3.73
C ASP A 24 19.48 6.39 3.36
N TRP A 25 19.90 7.52 3.96
CA TRP A 25 19.20 8.81 3.79
C TRP A 25 19.11 9.27 2.33
N LYS A 26 20.15 9.01 1.51
CA LYS A 26 20.16 9.33 0.07
C LYS A 26 19.15 8.50 -0.70
N THR A 27 19.04 7.21 -0.37
CA THR A 27 18.08 6.29 -0.96
C THR A 27 16.66 6.70 -0.59
N ASN A 28 16.43 7.07 0.67
CA ASN A 28 15.14 7.58 1.13
C ASN A 28 14.75 8.90 0.45
N LEU A 29 15.73 9.80 0.25
CA LEU A 29 15.51 11.04 -0.50
C LEU A 29 15.19 10.76 -1.98
N ALA A 30 15.87 9.80 -2.60
CA ALA A 30 15.59 9.39 -3.97
C ALA A 30 14.14 8.86 -4.10
N HIS A 31 13.70 7.99 -3.19
CA HIS A 31 12.31 7.51 -3.17
C HIS A 31 11.29 8.64 -2.99
N PHE A 32 11.58 9.61 -2.13
CA PHE A 32 10.75 10.81 -2.01
C PHE A 32 10.65 11.60 -3.32
N LEU A 33 11.78 11.81 -4.01
CA LEU A 33 11.82 12.50 -5.31
C LEU A 33 11.11 11.70 -6.40
N GLU A 34 11.21 10.37 -6.39
CA GLU A 34 10.47 9.48 -7.29
C GLU A 34 8.95 9.66 -7.10
N PHE A 35 8.45 9.69 -5.85
CA PHE A 35 7.03 9.96 -5.59
C PHE A 35 6.62 11.36 -6.01
N ALA A 36 7.39 12.39 -5.65
CA ALA A 36 7.08 13.76 -6.00
C ALA A 36 7.04 13.93 -7.54
N GLY A 37 8.00 13.34 -8.25
CA GLY A 37 8.06 13.35 -9.71
C GLY A 37 6.89 12.61 -10.36
N ALA A 38 6.56 11.40 -9.89
CA ALA A 38 5.44 10.61 -10.42
C ALA A 38 4.08 11.29 -10.21
N LEU A 39 3.87 11.88 -9.03
CA LEU A 39 2.66 12.63 -8.72
C LEU A 39 2.57 13.92 -9.53
N LEU A 40 3.66 14.67 -9.65
CA LEU A 40 3.69 15.90 -10.45
C LEU A 40 3.45 15.63 -11.93
N ALA A 41 4.06 14.58 -12.48
CA ALA A 41 3.85 14.18 -13.87
C ALA A 41 2.37 13.84 -14.14
N GLY A 42 1.75 13.06 -13.23
CA GLY A 42 0.32 12.76 -13.33
C GLY A 42 -0.55 14.02 -13.22
N LEU A 43 -0.22 14.94 -12.31
CA LEU A 43 -0.95 16.20 -12.18
C LEU A 43 -0.93 17.01 -13.48
N VAL A 44 0.24 17.16 -14.10
CA VAL A 44 0.38 17.89 -15.36
C VAL A 44 -0.42 17.21 -16.46
N ILE A 45 -0.36 15.88 -16.57
CA ILE A 45 -1.14 15.12 -17.56
C ILE A 45 -2.65 15.34 -17.37
N ILE A 46 -3.13 15.36 -16.13
CA ILE A 46 -4.55 15.56 -15.81
C ILE A 46 -5.00 17.00 -16.10
N MET A 47 -4.12 17.99 -15.91
CA MET A 47 -4.44 19.41 -16.19
C MET A 47 -4.53 19.74 -17.68
N LEU A 48 -3.86 19.00 -18.56
CA LEU A 48 -3.87 19.25 -20.00
C LEU A 48 -5.29 19.22 -20.61
N PRO A 49 -6.11 18.16 -20.42
CA PRO A 49 -7.50 18.14 -20.90
C PRO A 49 -8.42 19.07 -20.10
N ALA A 50 -8.12 19.33 -18.82
CA ALA A 50 -8.94 20.23 -18.01
C ALA A 50 -8.98 21.66 -18.57
N LYS A 51 -7.91 22.08 -19.26
CA LYS A 51 -7.84 23.37 -19.95
C LYS A 51 -8.82 23.48 -21.13
N THR A 52 -9.00 22.41 -21.91
CA THR A 52 -9.88 22.43 -23.09
C THR A 52 -11.35 22.32 -22.71
N ASP A 53 -11.64 21.58 -21.64
CA ASP A 53 -13.01 21.18 -21.31
C ASP A 53 -13.64 22.09 -20.23
N GLY A 54 -12.86 22.98 -19.61
CA GLY A 54 -13.33 23.85 -18.52
C GLY A 54 -13.68 23.07 -17.26
N ASN A 55 -12.94 22.01 -16.95
CA ASN A 55 -13.26 21.09 -15.86
C ASN A 55 -13.19 21.79 -14.48
N SER A 56 -14.16 21.46 -13.62
CA SER A 56 -14.16 21.92 -12.22
C SER A 56 -13.04 21.28 -11.40
N PHE A 57 -12.66 21.92 -10.29
CA PHE A 57 -11.65 21.42 -9.35
C PHE A 57 -11.94 19.98 -8.91
N ASN A 58 -13.21 19.64 -8.68
CA ASN A 58 -13.61 18.32 -8.20
C ASN A 58 -13.23 17.21 -9.19
N VAL A 59 -13.37 17.44 -10.50
CA VAL A 59 -13.00 16.45 -11.52
C VAL A 59 -11.48 16.23 -11.54
N ILE A 60 -10.71 17.32 -11.43
CA ILE A 60 -9.25 17.27 -11.36
C ILE A 60 -8.80 16.53 -10.09
N ALA A 61 -9.40 16.89 -8.94
CA ALA A 61 -9.06 16.33 -7.64
C ALA A 61 -9.41 14.83 -7.55
N ASP A 62 -10.53 14.39 -8.11
CA ASP A 62 -10.95 12.98 -8.13
C ASP A 62 -10.04 12.14 -9.05
N THR A 63 -9.75 12.65 -10.24
CA THR A 63 -8.81 11.99 -11.17
C THR A 63 -7.40 11.92 -10.57
N PHE A 64 -6.96 12.99 -9.91
CA PHE A 64 -5.67 13.02 -9.24
C PHE A 64 -5.62 12.10 -8.02
N TYR A 65 -6.71 11.99 -7.25
CA TYR A 65 -6.80 11.01 -6.16
C TYR A 65 -6.65 9.58 -6.68
N SER A 66 -7.30 9.25 -7.81
CA SER A 66 -7.15 7.94 -8.45
C SER A 66 -5.69 7.68 -8.87
N TRP A 67 -5.02 8.68 -9.44
CA TRP A 67 -3.59 8.60 -9.76
C TRP A 67 -2.72 8.43 -8.51
N PHE A 68 -2.95 9.23 -7.46
CA PHE A 68 -2.26 9.15 -6.18
C PHE A 68 -2.43 7.77 -5.53
N SER A 69 -3.66 7.24 -5.52
CA SER A 69 -3.98 5.91 -5.00
C SER A 69 -3.24 4.81 -5.76
N LEU A 70 -3.15 4.91 -7.10
CA LEU A 70 -2.39 3.99 -7.93
C LEU A 70 -0.89 4.03 -7.58
N VAL A 71 -0.30 5.23 -7.53
CA VAL A 71 1.13 5.41 -7.20
C VAL A 71 1.45 4.89 -5.80
N LEU A 72 0.58 5.17 -4.82
CA LEU A 72 0.72 4.71 -3.44
C LEU A 72 0.61 3.17 -3.34
N THR A 73 -0.34 2.59 -4.06
CA THR A 73 -0.57 1.14 -4.03
C THR A 73 0.56 0.41 -4.73
N VAL A 74 0.85 0.75 -6.00
CA VAL A 74 1.89 0.06 -6.78
C VAL A 74 3.27 0.28 -6.17
N GLY A 75 3.61 1.52 -5.78
CA GLY A 75 4.86 1.81 -5.10
C GLY A 75 4.97 1.07 -3.76
N GLY A 76 3.87 0.98 -3.00
CA GLY A 76 3.81 0.25 -1.74
C GLY A 76 4.03 -1.25 -1.91
N LEU A 77 3.51 -1.86 -2.98
CA LEU A 77 3.74 -3.27 -3.31
C LEU A 77 5.19 -3.54 -3.74
N ILE A 78 5.79 -2.62 -4.51
CA ILE A 78 7.22 -2.69 -4.87
C ILE A 78 8.07 -2.60 -3.59
N ALA A 79 7.79 -1.63 -2.72
CA ALA A 79 8.48 -1.46 -1.44
C ALA A 79 8.33 -2.73 -0.57
N ALA A 80 7.12 -3.25 -0.41
CA ALA A 80 6.83 -4.48 0.33
C ALA A 80 7.64 -5.69 -0.19
N SER A 81 7.75 -5.85 -1.50
CA SER A 81 8.54 -6.92 -2.11
C SER A 81 10.04 -6.80 -1.84
N SER A 82 10.52 -5.59 -1.55
CA SER A 82 11.92 -5.29 -1.27
C SER A 82 12.30 -5.38 0.22
N MET A 83 11.34 -5.69 1.10
CA MET A 83 11.54 -5.64 2.55
C MET A 83 12.72 -6.49 3.06
N LEU A 84 12.96 -7.65 2.44
CA LEU A 84 14.09 -8.53 2.77
C LEU A 84 15.22 -8.50 1.74
N LYS A 85 15.26 -7.48 0.86
CA LYS A 85 16.34 -7.29 -0.12
C LYS A 85 17.74 -7.23 0.53
N PRO A 86 17.96 -6.62 1.70
CA PRO A 86 19.28 -6.64 2.36
C PRO A 86 19.80 -8.06 2.68
N ILE A 87 18.93 -9.06 2.80
CA ILE A 87 19.35 -10.46 3.03
C ILE A 87 19.70 -11.17 1.70
N SER A 88 19.29 -10.60 0.57
CA SER A 88 19.58 -11.18 -0.74
C SER A 88 21.05 -11.01 -1.15
N ASP A 89 21.72 -9.97 -0.64
CA ASP A 89 23.14 -9.73 -0.86
C ASP A 89 23.98 -10.14 0.35
N LYS A 90 25.21 -10.63 0.11
CA LYS A 90 26.07 -11.19 1.15
C LYS A 90 26.52 -10.13 2.15
N THR A 91 26.96 -8.98 1.66
CA THR A 91 27.52 -7.90 2.48
C THR A 91 26.46 -7.31 3.41
N ASP A 92 25.28 -7.02 2.85
CA ASP A 92 24.14 -6.47 3.59
C ASP A 92 23.54 -7.50 4.56
N SER A 93 23.53 -8.78 4.18
CA SER A 93 23.07 -9.85 5.07
C SER A 93 23.99 -9.98 6.28
N ILE A 94 25.31 -9.85 6.12
CA ILE A 94 26.24 -9.87 7.25
C ILE A 94 26.02 -8.64 8.12
N SER A 95 25.89 -7.45 7.53
CA SER A 95 25.63 -6.20 8.27
C SER A 95 24.34 -6.28 9.11
N LEU A 96 23.26 -6.83 8.56
CA LEU A 96 21.98 -6.98 9.25
C LEU A 96 22.01 -8.10 10.30
N LEU A 97 22.64 -9.22 10.02
CA LEU A 97 22.66 -10.36 10.95
C LEU A 97 23.64 -10.16 12.12
N THR A 98 24.68 -9.35 11.95
CA THR A 98 25.66 -9.03 13.01
C THR A 98 25.18 -7.97 14.00
N LEU A 99 24.10 -7.24 13.68
CA LEU A 99 23.48 -6.30 14.61
C LEU A 99 23.13 -6.98 15.95
N PRO A 100 23.47 -6.37 17.10
CA PRO A 100 23.11 -6.86 18.43
C PRO A 100 21.63 -6.54 18.74
N ALA A 101 20.73 -7.14 17.97
CA ALA A 101 19.27 -7.05 18.11
C ALA A 101 18.65 -8.44 17.93
N THR A 102 17.46 -8.64 18.49
CA THR A 102 16.69 -9.89 18.31
C THR A 102 16.17 -10.00 16.87
N ASN A 103 15.92 -11.22 16.39
CA ASN A 103 15.34 -11.45 15.06
C ASN A 103 13.97 -10.76 14.90
N ALA A 104 13.17 -10.69 15.97
CA ALA A 104 11.91 -9.95 15.98
C ALA A 104 12.12 -8.44 15.78
N GLU A 105 13.06 -7.83 16.50
CA GLU A 105 13.36 -6.40 16.34
C GLU A 105 13.84 -6.07 14.92
N LYS A 106 14.71 -6.91 14.34
CA LYS A 106 15.20 -6.71 12.96
C LYS A 106 14.08 -6.82 11.93
N PHE A 107 13.18 -7.80 12.10
CA PHE A 107 12.06 -7.97 11.18
C PHE A 107 11.05 -6.81 11.28
N VAL A 108 10.70 -6.40 12.51
CA VAL A 108 9.77 -5.29 12.74
C VAL A 108 10.37 -3.96 12.30
N GLU A 109 11.67 -3.74 12.50
CA GLU A 109 12.37 -2.54 12.01
C GLU A 109 12.26 -2.43 10.48
N ARG A 110 12.55 -3.50 9.74
CA ARG A 110 12.42 -3.50 8.28
C ARG A 110 10.99 -3.36 7.82
N ALA A 111 10.05 -4.00 8.49
CA ALA A 111 8.63 -3.82 8.23
C ALA A 111 8.22 -2.35 8.41
N LEU A 112 8.65 -1.69 9.49
CA LEU A 112 8.35 -0.28 9.77
C LEU A 112 9.00 0.66 8.75
N MET A 113 10.26 0.46 8.38
CA MET A 113 10.92 1.28 7.36
C MET A 113 10.19 1.22 6.02
N VAL A 114 9.81 0.01 5.60
CA VAL A 114 9.21 -0.23 4.29
C VAL A 114 7.75 0.19 4.25
N THR A 115 7.01 0.10 5.35
CA THR A 115 5.59 0.49 5.40
C THR A 115 5.44 1.93 5.84
N VAL A 116 5.83 2.24 7.07
CA VAL A 116 5.66 3.57 7.67
C VAL A 116 6.57 4.57 6.97
N GLY A 117 7.85 4.25 6.74
CA GLY A 117 8.77 5.14 6.04
C GLY A 117 8.29 5.48 4.63
N TYR A 118 7.83 4.48 3.88
CA TYR A 118 7.18 4.67 2.57
C TYR A 118 5.96 5.59 2.65
N THR A 119 5.01 5.33 3.55
CA THR A 119 3.80 6.15 3.68
C THR A 119 4.12 7.60 4.04
N ILE A 120 5.09 7.84 4.93
CA ILE A 120 5.53 9.20 5.28
C ILE A 120 6.13 9.90 4.05
N SER A 121 6.96 9.22 3.27
CA SER A 121 7.54 9.79 2.05
C SER A 121 6.48 10.13 1.00
N ALA A 122 5.48 9.27 0.83
CA ALA A 122 4.38 9.51 -0.11
C ALA A 122 3.47 10.67 0.34
N LEU A 123 3.16 10.78 1.62
CA LEU A 123 2.39 11.90 2.17
C LEU A 123 3.16 13.22 2.07
N ALA A 124 4.46 13.21 2.36
CA ALA A 124 5.30 14.39 2.18
C ALA A 124 5.34 14.83 0.70
N ALA A 125 5.45 13.88 -0.23
CA ALA A 125 5.42 14.16 -1.66
C ALA A 125 4.07 14.74 -2.11
N LEU A 126 2.96 14.22 -1.58
CA LEU A 126 1.62 14.75 -1.82
C LEU A 126 1.51 16.22 -1.36
N VAL A 127 2.05 16.56 -0.18
CA VAL A 127 2.06 17.95 0.30
C VAL A 127 2.82 18.86 -0.66
N VAL A 128 4.01 18.45 -1.12
CA VAL A 128 4.81 19.24 -2.08
C VAL A 128 4.06 19.44 -3.40
N VAL A 129 3.48 18.38 -3.96
CA VAL A 129 2.72 18.48 -5.21
C VAL A 129 1.45 19.32 -5.05
N GLY A 130 0.78 19.23 -3.89
CA GLY A 130 -0.35 20.09 -3.57
C GLY A 130 0.01 21.58 -3.45
N VAL A 131 1.24 21.92 -3.06
CA VAL A 131 1.73 23.31 -3.12
C VAL A 131 2.04 23.72 -4.57
N LEU A 132 2.64 22.82 -5.36
CA LEU A 132 2.95 23.07 -6.78
C LEU A 132 1.70 23.16 -7.67
N TYR A 133 0.56 22.65 -7.21
CA TYR A 133 -0.73 22.78 -7.88
C TYR A 133 -1.12 24.24 -8.15
N TYR A 134 -0.97 25.14 -7.17
CA TYR A 134 -1.40 26.55 -7.31
C TYR A 134 -0.68 27.32 -8.42
N PRO A 135 0.68 27.32 -8.51
CA PRO A 135 1.35 27.99 -9.62
C PRO A 135 1.08 27.29 -10.97
N LEU A 136 0.93 25.96 -11.00
CA LEU A 136 0.54 25.24 -12.22
C LEU A 136 -0.84 25.66 -12.70
N ALA A 137 -1.83 25.70 -11.81
CA ALA A 137 -3.19 26.10 -12.13
C ALA A 137 -3.25 27.56 -12.63
N PHE A 138 -2.42 28.46 -12.08
CA PHE A 138 -2.23 29.80 -12.64
C PHE A 138 -1.69 29.77 -14.07
N ILE A 139 -0.66 28.97 -14.36
CA ILE A 139 -0.07 28.83 -15.72
C ILE A 139 -1.09 28.27 -16.72
N PHE A 140 -1.91 27.31 -16.29
CA PHE A 140 -2.94 26.69 -17.14
C PHE A 140 -4.22 27.53 -17.25
N GLY A 141 -4.37 28.61 -16.47
CA GLY A 141 -5.56 29.47 -16.47
C GLY A 141 -6.78 28.79 -15.84
N ILE A 142 -6.57 27.87 -14.89
CA ILE A 142 -7.63 27.15 -14.19
C ILE A 142 -7.93 27.87 -12.87
N ASP A 143 -9.20 28.13 -12.60
CA ASP A 143 -9.63 28.70 -11.33
C ASP A 143 -9.23 27.78 -10.17
N SER A 144 -8.29 28.25 -9.37
CA SER A 144 -7.70 27.47 -8.27
C SER A 144 -8.54 27.66 -7.00
N TYR A 145 -9.55 26.81 -6.81
CA TYR A 145 -10.31 26.77 -5.56
C TYR A 145 -10.17 25.39 -4.92
N GLY A 146 -9.66 25.33 -3.70
CA GLY A 146 -9.53 24.08 -2.93
C GLY A 146 -8.10 23.55 -2.78
N SER A 147 -7.92 22.64 -1.83
CA SER A 147 -6.63 22.02 -1.51
C SER A 147 -6.60 20.57 -1.98
N LEU A 148 -5.78 20.28 -2.98
CA LEU A 148 -5.61 18.93 -3.54
C LEU A 148 -5.14 17.93 -2.48
N THR A 149 -4.23 18.37 -1.61
CA THR A 149 -3.72 17.55 -0.50
C THR A 149 -4.82 17.21 0.50
N ALA A 150 -5.67 18.18 0.86
CA ALA A 150 -6.77 17.94 1.79
C ALA A 150 -7.81 17.00 1.18
N TYR A 151 -8.14 17.17 -0.11
CA TYR A 151 -9.06 16.28 -0.80
C TYR A 151 -8.53 14.84 -0.82
N CYS A 152 -7.27 14.63 -1.20
CA CYS A 152 -6.68 13.30 -1.28
C CYS A 152 -6.58 12.62 0.09
N THR A 153 -6.20 13.35 1.14
CA THR A 153 -6.10 12.78 2.50
C THR A 153 -7.49 12.46 3.08
N GLN A 154 -8.47 13.32 2.85
CA GLN A 154 -9.87 13.05 3.21
C GLN A 154 -10.36 11.79 2.48
N SER A 155 -10.25 11.74 1.15
CA SER A 155 -10.67 10.59 0.34
C SER A 155 -9.97 9.28 0.72
N PHE A 156 -8.74 9.34 1.23
CA PHE A 156 -8.00 8.17 1.68
C PHE A 156 -8.46 7.65 3.05
N PHE A 157 -8.59 8.53 4.06
CA PHE A 157 -8.91 8.11 5.43
C PHE A 157 -10.41 7.99 5.70
N ALA A 158 -11.18 8.91 5.14
CA ALA A 158 -12.61 9.04 5.32
C ALA A 158 -13.20 9.49 3.98
N PRO A 159 -13.29 8.59 2.98
CA PRO A 159 -13.95 8.91 1.73
C PRO A 159 -15.34 9.45 2.07
N THR A 160 -15.50 10.75 1.88
CA THR A 160 -16.81 11.38 1.74
C THR A 160 -17.33 10.81 0.44
N PHE A 161 -17.96 9.64 0.53
CA PHE A 161 -19.11 9.40 -0.30
C PHE A 161 -20.02 10.56 0.04
N ASP A 162 -20.05 11.56 -0.84
CA ASP A 162 -21.07 12.58 -0.78
C ASP A 162 -22.39 11.88 -0.47
N ASN A 163 -23.23 12.57 0.27
CA ASN A 163 -24.59 12.15 0.57
C ASN A 163 -25.46 12.06 -0.71
N ILE A 164 -24.99 11.42 -1.78
CA ILE A 164 -25.81 10.46 -2.47
C ILE A 164 -25.98 9.30 -1.46
N ASN A 165 -26.89 9.36 -0.50
CA ASN A 165 -28.34 9.37 -0.76
C ASN A 165 -28.65 9.28 -2.26
N THR A 166 -28.07 8.31 -2.97
CA THR A 166 -28.78 7.68 -4.06
C THR A 166 -29.94 7.02 -3.34
N GLN A 167 -30.98 7.82 -3.10
CA GLN A 167 -32.30 7.35 -2.78
C GLN A 167 -32.74 6.62 -4.04
N VAL A 168 -32.24 5.40 -4.23
CA VAL A 168 -32.85 4.50 -5.18
C VAL A 168 -34.14 4.12 -4.48
N SER A 169 -35.21 4.82 -4.86
CA SER A 169 -36.58 4.48 -4.47
C SER A 169 -36.91 3.12 -5.07
N VAL A 170 -36.50 2.06 -4.39
CA VAL A 170 -37.09 0.74 -4.57
C VAL A 170 -38.30 0.72 -3.64
N GLU A 171 -39.49 0.80 -4.24
CA GLU A 171 -40.74 0.42 -3.57
C GLU A 171 -41.01 1.12 -2.22
N ASN A 172 -40.94 2.46 -2.21
CA ASN A 172 -41.43 3.31 -1.11
C ASN A 172 -40.67 3.19 0.24
N GLN A 173 -39.45 2.61 0.25
CA GLN A 173 -38.54 2.66 1.41
C GLN A 173 -37.28 3.47 1.10
N ILE A 174 -36.98 4.45 1.97
CA ILE A 174 -35.72 5.19 1.94
C ILE A 174 -34.65 4.31 2.60
N VAL A 175 -33.90 3.55 1.81
CA VAL A 175 -32.73 2.82 2.30
C VAL A 175 -31.58 3.83 2.46
N VAL A 176 -31.40 4.33 3.68
CA VAL A 176 -30.22 5.13 4.03
C VAL A 176 -29.00 4.24 3.88
N MET A 177 -28.16 4.61 2.94
CA MET A 177 -26.99 3.88 2.55
C MET A 177 -25.93 3.94 3.69
N THR A 178 -25.94 2.97 4.62
CA THR A 178 -24.91 2.79 5.68
C THR A 178 -23.58 2.17 5.18
N TRP A 179 -23.11 2.55 3.99
CA TRP A 179 -22.03 1.85 3.24
C TRP A 179 -20.63 2.24 3.65
N GLN A 180 -20.50 3.34 4.41
CA GLN A 180 -19.24 4.03 4.64
C GLN A 180 -18.18 3.12 5.27
N TRP A 181 -18.49 2.45 6.39
CA TRP A 181 -17.49 1.62 7.08
C TRP A 181 -17.29 0.24 6.45
N ARG A 182 -18.32 -0.32 5.80
CA ARG A 182 -18.26 -1.66 5.18
C ARG A 182 -17.38 -1.66 3.94
N GLY A 183 -17.54 -0.65 3.07
CA GLY A 183 -16.66 -0.45 1.91
C GLY A 183 -15.23 -0.14 2.35
N GLN A 184 -15.07 0.67 3.39
CA GLN A 184 -13.75 1.02 3.95
C GLN A 184 -13.04 -0.21 4.51
N LEU A 185 -13.76 -1.10 5.20
CA LEU A 185 -13.19 -2.37 5.69
C LEU A 185 -12.66 -3.24 4.54
N LEU A 186 -13.38 -3.34 3.42
CA LEU A 186 -12.92 -4.08 2.25
C LEU A 186 -11.72 -3.41 1.58
N ALA A 187 -11.74 -2.09 1.41
CA ALA A 187 -10.66 -1.34 0.80
C ALA A 187 -9.35 -1.50 1.61
N TRP A 188 -9.37 -1.21 2.91
CA TRP A 188 -8.19 -1.39 3.75
C TRP A 188 -7.78 -2.85 3.94
N GLY A 189 -8.76 -3.75 4.08
CA GLY A 189 -8.52 -5.18 4.18
C GLY A 189 -7.79 -5.72 2.96
N SER A 190 -8.26 -5.37 1.75
CA SER A 190 -7.63 -5.78 0.49
C SER A 190 -6.25 -5.15 0.30
N LEU A 191 -6.07 -3.86 0.61
CA LEU A 191 -4.77 -3.20 0.56
C LEU A 191 -3.73 -3.86 1.49
N LEU A 192 -4.10 -4.11 2.75
CA LEU A 192 -3.22 -4.77 3.73
C LEU A 192 -2.93 -6.22 3.33
N TRP A 193 -3.93 -6.92 2.79
CA TRP A 193 -3.73 -8.27 2.29
C TRP A 193 -2.79 -8.31 1.10
N MET A 194 -2.98 -7.45 0.10
CA MET A 194 -2.05 -7.33 -1.03
C MET A 194 -0.64 -7.00 -0.55
N GLN A 195 -0.49 -5.99 0.32
CA GLN A 195 0.80 -5.63 0.91
C GLN A 195 1.48 -6.85 1.57
N SER A 196 0.73 -7.62 2.36
CA SER A 196 1.25 -8.80 3.05
C SER A 196 1.70 -9.92 2.10
N LEU A 197 1.01 -10.11 0.97
CA LEU A 197 1.39 -11.09 -0.05
C LEU A 197 2.73 -10.71 -0.70
N PHE A 198 2.93 -9.43 -0.99
CA PHE A 198 4.20 -8.95 -1.55
C PHE A 198 5.34 -8.99 -0.53
N VAL A 199 5.07 -8.75 0.75
CA VAL A 199 6.03 -9.02 1.82
C VAL A 199 6.42 -10.50 1.85
N LEU A 200 5.43 -11.40 1.89
CA LEU A 200 5.65 -12.85 1.89
C LEU A 200 6.45 -13.29 0.66
N GLY A 201 6.06 -12.83 -0.52
CA GLY A 201 6.77 -13.07 -1.78
C GLY A 201 8.22 -12.58 -1.75
N GLY A 202 8.45 -11.37 -1.21
CA GLY A 202 9.77 -10.82 -0.93
C GLY A 202 10.62 -11.68 0.01
N THR A 203 9.97 -12.41 0.93
CA THR A 203 10.67 -13.35 1.82
C THR A 203 11.01 -14.67 1.16
N VAL A 204 10.14 -15.19 0.29
CA VAL A 204 10.29 -16.49 -0.38
C VAL A 204 11.32 -16.42 -1.51
N TRP A 205 11.26 -15.38 -2.34
CA TRP A 205 12.06 -15.29 -3.56
C TRP A 205 13.35 -14.47 -3.35
N ARG A 206 14.51 -15.04 -3.70
CA ARG A 206 15.80 -14.31 -3.65
C ARG A 206 16.01 -13.32 -4.81
N LYS A 207 15.42 -13.62 -5.98
CA LYS A 207 15.55 -12.80 -7.20
C LYS A 207 14.18 -12.63 -7.87
N PHE A 208 13.92 -11.42 -8.36
CA PHE A 208 12.68 -11.02 -9.05
C PHE A 208 11.42 -11.31 -8.22
N ALA A 209 11.47 -11.03 -6.91
CA ALA A 209 10.37 -11.32 -6.00
C ALA A 209 9.06 -10.63 -6.39
N PHE A 210 9.13 -9.35 -6.79
CA PHE A 210 7.98 -8.59 -7.25
C PHE A 210 7.28 -9.26 -8.43
N VAL A 211 8.00 -9.51 -9.53
CA VAL A 211 7.44 -10.06 -10.77
C VAL A 211 6.82 -11.45 -10.55
N LYS A 212 7.49 -12.31 -9.79
CA LYS A 212 6.98 -13.65 -9.48
C LYS A 212 5.72 -13.61 -8.63
N THR A 213 5.69 -12.74 -7.62
CA THR A 213 4.54 -12.61 -6.73
C THR A 213 3.36 -11.99 -7.46
N LEU A 214 3.61 -10.97 -8.30
CA LEU A 214 2.61 -10.37 -9.17
C LEU A 214 2.03 -11.39 -10.14
N GLY A 215 2.85 -12.21 -10.80
CA GLY A 215 2.39 -13.25 -11.71
C GLY A 215 1.48 -14.27 -11.03
N ILE A 216 1.86 -14.75 -9.83
CA ILE A 216 1.02 -15.67 -9.06
C ILE A 216 -0.28 -15.00 -8.61
N ALA A 217 -0.21 -13.75 -8.11
CA ALA A 217 -1.38 -13.02 -7.67
C ALA A 217 -2.37 -12.74 -8.81
N LEU A 218 -1.88 -12.44 -10.03
CA LEU A 218 -2.72 -12.24 -11.21
C LEU A 218 -3.42 -13.53 -11.64
N VAL A 219 -2.69 -14.66 -11.70
CA VAL A 219 -3.30 -15.96 -12.06
C VAL A 219 -4.37 -16.35 -11.03
N LEU A 220 -4.06 -16.25 -9.74
CA LEU A 220 -5.02 -16.56 -8.69
C LEU A 220 -6.22 -15.59 -8.71
N GLY A 221 -5.99 -14.31 -8.98
CA GLY A 221 -7.04 -13.29 -9.09
C GLY A 221 -7.99 -13.56 -10.26
N ILE A 222 -7.48 -13.99 -11.41
CA ILE A 222 -8.29 -14.36 -12.57
C ILE A 222 -9.12 -15.61 -12.25
N VAL A 223 -8.49 -16.67 -11.73
CA VAL A 223 -9.19 -17.91 -11.36
C VAL A 223 -10.27 -17.65 -10.32
N PHE A 224 -9.96 -16.85 -9.29
CA PHE A 224 -10.91 -16.50 -8.24
C PHE A 224 -12.09 -15.67 -8.79
N SER A 225 -11.83 -14.71 -9.68
CA SER A 225 -12.88 -13.93 -10.34
C SER A 225 -13.83 -14.80 -11.15
N ILE A 226 -13.30 -15.79 -11.89
CA ILE A 226 -14.12 -16.74 -12.66
C ILE A 226 -14.99 -17.58 -11.71
N VAL A 227 -14.40 -18.13 -10.65
CA VAL A 227 -15.14 -18.94 -9.67
C VAL A 227 -16.24 -18.11 -8.98
N LEU A 228 -15.96 -16.85 -8.63
CA LEU A 228 -16.96 -15.96 -8.03
C LEU A 228 -18.14 -15.71 -8.97
N VAL A 229 -17.88 -15.41 -10.25
CA VAL A 229 -18.93 -15.17 -11.25
C VAL A 229 -19.79 -16.43 -11.47
N LEU A 230 -19.18 -17.62 -11.43
CA LEU A 230 -19.90 -18.89 -11.56
C LEU A 230 -20.69 -19.25 -10.29
N ALA A 231 -20.15 -18.93 -9.11
CA ALA A 231 -20.75 -19.30 -7.84
C ALA A 231 -21.85 -18.33 -7.40
N TRP A 232 -21.77 -17.05 -7.77
CA TRP A 232 -22.69 -16.02 -7.32
C TRP A 232 -23.36 -15.31 -8.50
N HIS A 233 -24.65 -15.62 -8.68
CA HIS A 233 -25.51 -15.12 -9.74
C HIS A 233 -26.85 -14.70 -9.10
N PRO A 234 -26.93 -13.50 -8.48
CA PRO A 234 -28.19 -13.04 -7.88
C PRO A 234 -29.27 -12.96 -8.96
N ALA A 235 -30.43 -13.56 -8.69
CA ALA A 235 -31.51 -13.66 -9.68
C ALA A 235 -32.28 -12.34 -9.83
N THR A 236 -32.26 -11.49 -8.79
CA THR A 236 -32.90 -10.18 -8.78
C THR A 236 -31.96 -9.10 -8.23
N THR A 237 -32.24 -7.84 -8.59
CA THR A 237 -31.52 -6.67 -8.06
C THR A 237 -31.67 -6.54 -6.54
N GLU A 238 -32.83 -6.91 -6.00
CA GLU A 238 -33.10 -6.88 -4.55
C GLU A 238 -32.26 -7.89 -3.77
N GLU A 239 -32.09 -9.10 -4.32
CA GLU A 239 -31.24 -10.13 -3.72
C GLU A 239 -29.77 -9.68 -3.66
N PHE A 240 -29.30 -8.99 -4.71
CA PHE A 240 -27.97 -8.37 -4.75
C PHE A 240 -27.80 -7.32 -3.64
N TYR A 241 -28.72 -6.35 -3.53
CA TYR A 241 -28.63 -5.30 -2.52
C TYR A 241 -28.72 -5.82 -1.08
N SER A 242 -29.46 -6.91 -0.86
CA SER A 242 -29.56 -7.56 0.45
C SER A 242 -28.25 -8.28 0.84
N THR A 243 -27.63 -8.98 -0.11
CA THR A 243 -26.45 -9.83 0.16
C THR A 243 -25.13 -9.05 0.14
N TYR A 244 -25.03 -8.02 -0.69
CA TYR A 244 -23.80 -7.28 -0.93
C TYR A 244 -23.13 -6.68 0.33
N PRO A 245 -23.87 -6.12 1.32
CA PRO A 245 -23.23 -5.59 2.51
C PRO A 245 -22.59 -6.66 3.40
N VAL A 246 -23.16 -7.87 3.45
CA VAL A 246 -22.56 -9.01 4.13
C VAL A 246 -21.28 -9.41 3.40
N PHE A 247 -21.34 -9.50 2.07
CA PHE A 247 -20.19 -9.80 1.22
C PHE A 247 -19.01 -8.86 1.45
N LEU A 248 -19.24 -7.54 1.55
CA LEU A 248 -18.18 -6.56 1.83
C LEU A 248 -17.48 -6.83 3.17
N VAL A 249 -18.28 -7.08 4.22
CA VAL A 249 -17.74 -7.29 5.57
C VAL A 249 -17.02 -8.63 5.67
N THR A 250 -17.59 -9.70 5.14
CA THR A 250 -16.98 -11.03 5.17
C THR A 250 -15.69 -11.05 4.38
N THR A 251 -15.68 -10.48 3.18
CA THR A 251 -14.48 -10.43 2.32
C THR A 251 -13.41 -9.55 2.93
N GLY A 252 -13.75 -8.35 3.40
CA GLY A 252 -12.79 -7.47 4.09
C GLY A 252 -12.17 -8.11 5.34
N SER A 253 -12.98 -8.81 6.13
CA SER A 253 -12.51 -9.53 7.32
C SER A 253 -11.59 -10.71 6.96
N LEU A 254 -11.93 -11.47 5.92
CA LEU A 254 -11.09 -12.56 5.41
C LEU A 254 -9.75 -12.04 4.89
N CYS A 255 -9.74 -10.93 4.15
CA CYS A 255 -8.51 -10.29 3.69
C CYS A 255 -7.60 -9.91 4.87
N LEU A 256 -8.15 -9.32 5.94
CA LEU A 256 -7.39 -9.02 7.15
C LEU A 256 -6.84 -10.27 7.83
N ALA A 257 -7.64 -11.33 7.93
CA ALA A 257 -7.19 -12.60 8.50
C ALA A 257 -6.03 -13.20 7.69
N PHE A 258 -6.13 -13.21 6.36
CA PHE A 258 -5.05 -13.65 5.49
C PHE A 258 -3.81 -12.75 5.59
N ALA A 259 -3.99 -11.44 5.77
CA ALA A 259 -2.87 -10.54 5.99
C ALA A 259 -2.07 -10.92 7.24
N VAL A 260 -2.74 -11.22 8.35
CA VAL A 260 -2.09 -11.68 9.59
C VAL A 260 -1.34 -13.00 9.38
N VAL A 261 -1.96 -13.96 8.68
CA VAL A 261 -1.33 -15.25 8.37
C VAL A 261 -0.06 -15.04 7.52
N ASN A 262 -0.14 -14.21 6.48
CA ASN A 262 1.00 -13.92 5.61
C ASN A 262 2.18 -13.30 6.37
N TRP A 263 1.90 -12.33 7.27
CA TRP A 263 2.91 -11.73 8.12
C TRP A 263 3.53 -12.74 9.10
N ALA A 264 2.73 -13.63 9.69
CA ALA A 264 3.22 -14.68 10.58
C ALA A 264 4.14 -15.67 9.83
N VAL A 265 3.76 -16.08 8.62
CA VAL A 265 4.58 -16.97 7.78
C VAL A 265 5.87 -16.25 7.34
N ALA A 266 5.79 -14.99 6.92
CA ALA A 266 6.94 -14.19 6.54
C ALA A 266 7.97 -14.08 7.68
N TYR A 267 7.50 -13.88 8.92
CA TYR A 267 8.37 -13.85 10.10
C TYR A 267 9.04 -15.21 10.35
N ARG A 268 8.28 -16.32 10.28
CA ARG A 268 8.85 -17.68 10.45
C ARG A 268 9.92 -17.97 9.40
N LEU A 269 9.67 -17.60 8.14
CA LEU A 269 10.64 -17.76 7.06
C LEU A 269 11.89 -16.90 7.29
N PHE A 270 11.74 -15.67 7.78
CA PHE A 270 12.86 -14.79 8.12
C PHE A 270 13.76 -15.40 9.20
N VAL A 271 13.19 -15.91 10.30
CA VAL A 271 13.95 -16.54 11.39
C VAL A 271 14.74 -17.75 10.91
N GLY A 272 14.20 -18.50 9.94
CA GLY A 272 14.88 -19.65 9.33
C GLY A 272 16.03 -19.30 8.39
N LYS A 273 16.24 -18.04 8.01
CA LYS A 273 17.34 -17.64 7.12
C LYS A 273 18.66 -17.58 7.88
N GLN A 274 19.60 -18.45 7.51
CA GLN A 274 20.99 -18.41 7.96
C GLN A 274 21.92 -17.99 6.81
N ILE A 275 23.13 -17.52 7.16
CA ILE A 275 24.19 -17.25 6.19
C ILE A 275 24.65 -18.59 5.63
N VAL A 276 24.06 -19.02 4.51
CA VAL A 276 24.54 -20.19 3.79
C VAL A 276 25.77 -19.75 3.00
N GLU A 277 26.96 -20.13 3.49
CA GLU A 277 28.14 -20.13 2.64
C GLU A 277 27.86 -21.06 1.46
N THR A 278 27.65 -20.49 0.28
CA THR A 278 27.75 -21.28 -0.95
C THR A 278 29.22 -21.68 -1.07
N LYS A 279 29.57 -22.87 -0.59
CA LYS A 279 30.80 -23.55 -0.99
C LYS A 279 30.71 -23.72 -2.51
N LYS A 280 31.32 -22.79 -3.24
CA LYS A 280 31.73 -23.07 -4.61
C LYS A 280 32.83 -24.11 -4.48
N HIS A 281 32.47 -25.38 -4.63
CA HIS A 281 33.45 -26.39 -4.99
C HIS A 281 34.02 -25.95 -6.34
N LEU A 282 35.24 -25.42 -6.31
CA LEU A 282 36.11 -25.30 -7.48
C LEU A 282 36.35 -26.74 -7.96
N LEU A 283 35.72 -27.09 -9.09
CA LEU A 283 36.13 -28.19 -9.96
C LEU A 283 36.86 -27.57 -11.13
#